data_AF-A0A2K3JNB4-F1
#
_entry.id   AF-A0A2K3JNB4-F1
#
_cell.length_a   1.000
_cell.length_b   1.000
_cell.length_c   1.000
_cell.angle_alpha   90.00
_cell.angle_beta   90.00
_cell.angle_gamma   90.00
#
_symmetry.space_group_name_H-M   'P 1'
#
loop_
_entity.id
_entity.type
_entity.pdbx_description
1 polymer ?
#
loop_
_entity_poly.entity_id
_entity_poly.type
_entity_poly.pdbx_seq_one_letter_code
_entity_poly.pdbx_strand_id
1 'polypeptide(L)'
;IKFEEGIIGTPQLTDSLEIPENVEFLGQNVDLTPFKGILTSVQNTASSVVKTISNQPPLKIPISSSNAESWLLTTYLDAELRISRGDGGSVFVLIKEGSSLLTN
;
A
#
# COMPACT_ATOMS: atom_id res chain seq x y z
N ILE A 1 2.34 -10.42 -9.78
CA ILE A 1 1.20 -9.85 -9.02
C ILE A 1 0.82 -8.57 -9.73
N LYS A 2 -0.47 -8.35 -9.99
CA LYS A 2 -0.98 -7.15 -10.65
C LYS A 2 -1.98 -6.47 -9.73
N PHE A 3 -1.82 -5.17 -9.52
CA PHE A 3 -2.73 -4.37 -8.71
C PHE A 3 -3.72 -3.66 -9.64
N GLU A 4 -4.99 -4.10 -9.62
CA GLU A 4 -6.05 -3.54 -10.48
C GLU A 4 -6.77 -2.36 -9.80
N GLU A 5 -6.94 -2.41 -8.47
CA GLU A 5 -7.66 -1.38 -7.71
C GLU A 5 -7.04 -1.14 -6.34
N GLY A 6 -7.04 0.14 -5.91
CA GLY A 6 -6.80 0.54 -4.53
C GLY A 6 -8.13 0.85 -3.84
N ILE A 7 -8.30 0.38 -2.60
CA ILE A 7 -9.50 0.62 -1.79
C ILE A 7 -9.13 1.53 -0.64
N ILE A 8 -9.76 2.71 -0.56
CA ILE A 8 -9.71 3.53 0.66
C ILE A 8 -10.87 3.09 1.55
N GLY A 9 -10.54 2.48 2.69
CA GLY A 9 -11.53 2.15 3.71
C GLY A 9 -12.25 3.41 4.17
N THR A 10 -13.55 3.32 4.39
CA THR A 10 -14.34 4.41 4.99
C THR A 10 -13.62 4.92 6.24
N PRO A 11 -13.24 6.21 6.31
CA PRO A 11 -12.50 6.73 7.45
C PRO A 11 -13.30 6.50 8.73
N GLN A 12 -12.75 5.74 9.67
CA GLN A 12 -13.21 5.79 11.06
C GLN A 12 -12.70 7.11 11.61
N LEU A 13 -13.65 7.94 12.06
CA LEU A 13 -13.49 9.33 12.46
C LEU A 13 -12.20 9.60 13.26
N THR A 14 -11.23 10.26 12.62
CA THR A 14 -10.25 11.11 13.28
C THR A 14 -10.35 12.49 12.65
N ASP A 15 -10.48 13.53 13.48
CA ASP A 15 -10.86 14.90 13.11
C ASP A 15 -9.89 15.66 12.17
N SER A 16 -8.84 14.98 11.68
CA SER A 16 -7.96 15.48 10.62
C SER A 16 -7.47 14.31 9.77
N LEU A 17 -8.13 14.05 8.65
CA LEU A 17 -7.60 13.14 7.63
C LEU A 17 -6.59 13.93 6.78
N GLU A 18 -5.32 13.91 7.21
CA GLU A 18 -4.21 14.44 6.40
C GLU A 18 -3.74 13.35 5.44
N ILE A 19 -4.12 13.49 4.18
CA ILE A 19 -3.73 12.54 3.13
C ILE A 19 -2.32 12.91 2.68
N PRO A 20 -1.32 12.03 2.89
CA PRO A 20 0.06 12.34 2.51
C PRO A 20 0.20 12.40 0.99
N GLU A 21 1.16 13.19 0.49
CA GLU A 21 1.43 13.29 -0.95
C GLU A 21 2.04 12.02 -1.52
N ASN A 22 2.72 11.24 -0.69
CA ASN A 22 3.42 10.03 -1.07
C ASN A 22 3.25 8.98 0.03
N VAL A 23 3.12 7.71 -0.36
CA VAL A 23 3.15 6.57 0.58
C VAL A 23 4.22 5.58 0.16
N GLU A 24 4.97 5.08 1.14
CA GLU A 24 5.94 4.02 0.90
C GLU A 24 5.23 2.66 1.02
N PHE A 25 5.21 1.91 -0.08
CA PHE A 25 4.62 0.58 -0.12
C PHE A 25 5.58 -0.37 -0.82
N LEU A 26 6.00 -1.43 -0.13
CA LEU A 26 6.97 -2.42 -0.61
C LEU A 26 8.31 -1.81 -1.11
N GLY A 27 8.78 -0.74 -0.45
CA GLY A 27 10.01 -0.04 -0.83
C GLY A 27 9.88 0.83 -2.08
N GLN A 28 8.66 1.01 -2.59
CA GLN A 28 8.34 1.93 -3.69
C GLN A 28 7.63 3.15 -3.12
N ASN A 29 8.05 4.33 -3.56
CA ASN A 29 7.40 5.58 -3.23
C ASN A 29 6.28 5.83 -4.24
N VAL A 30 5.03 5.74 -3.79
CA VAL A 30 3.85 5.93 -4.64
C VAL A 30 3.36 7.37 -4.50
N ASP A 31 3.45 8.12 -5.60
CA ASP A 31 2.97 9.50 -5.69
C ASP A 31 1.44 9.56 -5.81
N LEU A 32 0.79 10.20 -4.85
CA LEU A 32 -0.65 10.38 -4.77
C LEU A 32 -1.11 11.72 -5.38
N THR A 33 -0.20 12.55 -5.88
CA THR A 33 -0.47 13.83 -6.55
C THR A 33 -1.55 13.74 -7.64
N PRO A 34 -1.55 12.73 -8.54
CA PRO A 34 -2.59 12.58 -9.56
C PRO A 34 -4.00 12.38 -8.99
N PHE A 35 -4.09 11.88 -7.75
CA PHE A 35 -5.35 11.58 -7.07
C PHE A 35 -5.82 12.71 -6.14
N LYS A 36 -5.02 13.78 -5.95
CA LYS A 36 -5.35 14.91 -5.06
C LYS A 36 -6.71 15.54 -5.35
N GLY A 37 -7.13 15.63 -6.63
CA GLY A 37 -8.44 16.19 -6.99
C GLY A 37 -9.63 15.36 -6.46
N ILE A 38 -9.47 14.04 -6.42
CA ILE A 38 -10.48 13.10 -5.89
C ILE A 38 -10.42 13.09 -4.36
N LEU A 39 -9.21 13.06 -3.80
CA LEU A 39 -8.94 13.03 -2.36
C LEU A 39 -9.45 14.31 -1.65
N THR A 40 -9.24 15.48 -2.25
CA THR A 40 -9.73 16.77 -1.72
C THR A 40 -11.26 16.91 -1.80
N SER A 41 -11.89 16.33 -2.83
CA SER A 41 -13.36 16.31 -2.95
C SER A 41 -14.01 15.50 -1.82
N VAL A 42 -13.38 14.40 -1.40
CA VAL A 42 -13.80 13.60 -0.23
C VAL A 42 -13.57 14.38 1.07
N GLN A 43 -12.42 15.04 1.21
CA GLN A 43 -12.08 15.83 2.41
C GLN A 43 -13.04 17.00 2.63
N ASN A 44 -13.37 17.74 1.56
CA ASN A 44 -14.31 18.88 1.60
C ASN A 44 -15.76 18.44 1.86
N THR A 45 -16.14 17.22 1.47
CA THR A 45 -17.49 16.68 1.70
C THR A 45 -17.64 16.07 3.10
N ALA A 46 -16.56 15.53 3.68
CA ALA A 46 -16.57 14.94 5.03
C ALA A 46 -16.93 15.96 6.13
N SER A 47 -16.54 17.23 5.99
CA SER A 47 -16.85 18.27 6.97
C SER A 47 -18.33 18.67 7.04
N SER A 48 -19.14 18.37 6.01
CA SER A 48 -20.58 18.74 5.98
C SER A 48 -21.54 17.55 6.01
N VAL A 49 -21.05 16.31 5.86
CA VAL A 49 -21.91 15.12 5.65
C VAL A 49 -21.43 13.93 6.48
N VAL A 50 -21.27 14.13 7.79
CA VAL A 50 -20.79 13.12 8.76
C VAL A 50 -21.70 11.88 8.84
N LYS A 51 -22.97 11.95 8.42
CA LYS A 51 -23.93 10.83 8.52
C LYS A 51 -24.14 10.01 7.24
N THR A 52 -23.73 10.49 6.06
CA THR A 52 -24.03 9.78 4.79
C THR A 52 -22.88 8.89 4.33
N ILE A 53 -21.64 9.23 4.70
CA ILE A 53 -20.44 8.52 4.22
C ILE A 53 -20.29 7.14 4.87
N SER A 54 -20.86 6.90 6.07
CA SER A 54 -20.81 5.58 6.72
C SER A 54 -21.59 4.50 5.97
N ASN A 55 -22.55 4.88 5.13
CA ASN A 55 -23.33 3.97 4.28
C ASN A 55 -22.86 3.97 2.82
N GLN A 56 -21.80 4.71 2.51
CA GLN A 56 -21.32 4.85 1.14
C GLN A 56 -20.28 3.76 0.85
N PRO A 57 -20.36 3.08 -0.31
CA PRO A 57 -19.41 2.03 -0.64
C PRO A 57 -17.98 2.60 -0.64
N PRO A 58 -16.98 1.79 -0.23
CA PRO A 58 -15.57 2.19 -0.25
C PRO A 58 -15.17 2.78 -1.61
N LEU A 59 -14.39 3.86 -1.58
CA LEU A 59 -13.93 4.51 -2.79
C LEU A 59 -12.90 3.60 -3.49
N LYS A 60 -13.27 3.13 -4.68
CA LYS A 60 -12.40 2.36 -5.57
C LYS A 60 -11.63 3.29 -6.49
N ILE A 61 -10.30 3.27 -6.37
CA ILE A 61 -9.42 4.04 -7.25
C ILE A 61 -8.82 3.06 -8.26
N PRO A 62 -9.16 3.18 -9.56
CA PRO A 62 -8.59 2.30 -10.59
C PRO A 62 -7.11 2.60 -10.76
N ILE A 63 -6.27 1.57 -10.76
CA ILE A 63 -4.84 1.70 -10.99
C ILE A 63 -4.59 1.34 -12.47
N SER A 64 -4.54 2.35 -13.33
CA SER A 64 -4.48 2.15 -14.79
C SER A 64 -3.05 2.05 -15.35
N SER A 65 -2.02 2.01 -14.52
CA SER A 65 -0.63 1.98 -14.97
C SER A 65 -0.16 0.54 -15.23
N SER A 66 0.56 0.33 -16.34
CA SER A 66 1.25 -0.94 -16.60
C SER A 66 2.38 -1.22 -15.59
N ASN A 67 2.75 -0.22 -14.80
CA ASN A 67 3.77 -0.30 -13.75
C ASN A 67 3.18 -0.77 -12.41
N ALA A 68 1.87 -1.03 -12.34
CA ALA A 68 1.22 -1.63 -11.17
C ALA A 68 1.32 -3.17 -11.17
N GLU A 69 2.28 -3.70 -11.91
CA GLU A 69 2.62 -5.11 -11.96
C GLU A 69 3.99 -5.30 -11.32
N SER A 70 4.11 -6.30 -10.46
CA SER A 70 5.38 -6.64 -9.85
C SER A 70 5.56 -8.14 -9.66
N TRP A 71 6.81 -8.58 -9.58
CA TRP A 71 7.16 -9.97 -9.29
C TRP A 71 8.26 -10.08 -8.24
N LEU A 72 8.20 -11.16 -7.47
CA LEU A 72 9.22 -11.52 -6.49
C LEU A 72 9.56 -13.00 -6.68
N LEU A 73 10.83 -13.30 -6.97
CA LEU A 73 11.34 -14.67 -7.07
C LEU A 73 12.04 -15.04 -5.77
N THR A 74 11.49 -16.00 -5.04
CA THR A 74 12.04 -16.45 -3.75
C THR A 74 12.71 -17.82 -3.89
N THR A 75 14.00 -17.88 -3.60
CA THR A 75 14.78 -19.12 -3.48
C THR A 75 14.87 -19.51 -2.00
N TYR A 76 14.49 -20.75 -1.70
CA TYR A 76 14.63 -21.35 -0.39
C TYR A 76 16.01 -22.01 -0.32
N LEU A 77 16.88 -21.50 0.54
CA LEU A 77 18.21 -22.09 0.73
C LEU A 77 18.11 -23.23 1.75
N ASP A 78 17.34 -22.99 2.81
CA ASP A 78 17.03 -23.99 3.84
C ASP A 78 15.68 -23.66 4.53
N ALA A 79 15.45 -24.26 5.71
CA ALA A 79 14.22 -24.08 6.49
C ALA A 79 14.08 -22.69 7.14
N GLU A 80 15.19 -21.96 7.30
CA GLU A 80 15.30 -20.70 8.02
C GLU A 80 15.75 -19.52 7.15
N LEU A 81 16.41 -19.76 6.02
CA LEU A 81 16.99 -18.76 5.15
C LEU A 81 16.34 -18.75 3.76
N ARG A 82 15.95 -17.56 3.30
CA ARG A 82 15.40 -17.34 1.96
C ARG A 82 16.06 -16.12 1.33
N ILE A 83 16.28 -16.19 0.02
CA ILE A 83 16.72 -15.06 -0.79
C ILE A 83 15.61 -14.72 -1.77
N SER A 84 15.17 -13.47 -1.80
CA SER A 84 14.15 -13.00 -2.74
C SER A 84 14.71 -11.92 -3.66
N ARG A 85 14.38 -12.00 -4.95
CA ARG A 85 14.73 -10.99 -5.96
C ARG A 85 13.47 -10.32 -6.48
N GLY A 86 13.45 -8.98 -6.45
CA GLY A 86 12.40 -8.17 -7.06
C GLY A 86 12.69 -7.80 -8.51
N ASP A 87 11.65 -7.41 -9.21
CA ASP A 87 11.64 -6.81 -10.54
C ASP A 87 12.43 -5.50 -10.66
N GLY A 88 12.48 -4.70 -9.60
CA GLY A 88 13.32 -3.50 -9.50
C GLY A 88 14.82 -3.75 -9.29
N GLY A 89 15.28 -5.01 -9.35
CA GLY A 89 16.68 -5.38 -9.13
C GLY A 89 17.08 -5.54 -7.66
N SER A 90 16.19 -5.26 -6.71
CA SER A 90 16.42 -5.45 -5.28
C SER A 90 16.60 -6.92 -4.91
N VAL A 91 17.47 -7.17 -3.93
CA VAL A 91 17.70 -8.50 -3.33
C VAL A 91 17.48 -8.41 -1.83
N PHE A 92 16.65 -9.32 -1.30
CA PHE A 92 16.31 -9.42 0.11
C PHE A 92 16.83 -10.74 0.65
N VAL A 93 17.53 -10.69 1.78
CA VAL A 93 17.91 -11.88 2.55
C VAL A 93 16.99 -11.94 3.76
N LEU A 94 16.19 -13.00 3.86
CA LEU A 94 15.19 -13.18 4.90
C LEU A 94 15.60 -14.33 5.81
N ILE A 95 15.68 -14.05 7.10
CA ILE A 95 15.86 -15.04 8.15
C ILE A 95 14.52 -15.24 8.83
N LYS A 96 14.16 -16.50 9.07
CA LYS A 96 12.94 -16.88 9.76
C LYS A 96 12.95 -16.32 11.18
N GLU A 97 11.82 -15.74 11.58
CA GLU A 97 11.60 -15.28 12.95
C GLU A 97 11.82 -16.44 13.94
N GLY A 98 12.60 -16.18 14.99
CA GLY A 98 12.97 -17.18 16.00
C GLY A 98 14.13 -18.11 15.59
N SER A 99 14.74 -17.93 14.40
CA SER A 99 15.96 -18.66 14.03
C SER A 99 17.11 -18.33 14.99
N SER A 100 17.94 -19.32 15.29
CA SER A 100 19.20 -19.13 16.04
C SER A 100 20.19 -18.22 15.32
N LEU A 101 20.01 -17.96 14.02
CA LEU A 101 20.82 -16.98 13.27
C LEU A 101 20.54 -15.53 13.69
N LEU A 102 19.44 -15.28 14.41
CA LEU A 102 19.06 -13.95 14.92
C LEU A 102 19.53 -13.68 16.35
N THR A 103 20.06 -14.69 17.04
CA THR A 103 20.58 -14.54 18.41
C THR A 103 22.08 -14.25 18.37
N ASN A 104 22.48 -13.13 18.98
CA ASN A 104 23.88 -12.79 19.27
C ASN A 104 24.32 -13.36 20.62
#